data_AF-A0A3A9EX57-F1
#
_entry.id   AF-A0A3A9EX57-F1
#
_cell.length_a   1.000
_cell.length_b   1.000
_cell.length_c   1.000
_cell.angle_alpha   90.00
_cell.angle_beta   90.00
_cell.angle_gamma   90.00
#
_symmetry.space_group_name_H-M   'P 1'
#
loop_
_entity.id
_entity.type
_entity.pdbx_description
1 polymer ?
#
loop_
_entity_poly.entity_id
_entity_poly.type
_entity_poly.pdbx_seq_one_letter_code
_entity_poly.pdbx_strand_id
1 'polypeptide(L)'
;MKADYERQAAELADVLARLNAERTELLNGVDKEHPALVAFAKYQTIETLTREILTDLVDHIKVYENGNISVHFKFADEFRRIAEYIDINTTDKAEAG
;
A
#
# COMPACT_ATOMS: atom_id res chain seq x y z
N MET A 1 3.35 28.32 37.37
CA MET A 1 3.39 26.87 37.64
C MET A 1 2.13 26.15 37.15
N LYS A 2 0.96 26.26 37.80
CA LYS A 2 -0.26 25.56 37.32
C LYS A 2 -0.70 26.00 35.90
N ALA A 3 -0.67 27.30 35.63
CA ALA A 3 -1.05 27.87 34.34
C ALA A 3 -0.10 27.44 33.18
N ASP A 4 1.16 27.12 33.48
CA ASP A 4 2.13 26.66 32.47
C ASP A 4 1.85 25.21 32.08
N TYR A 5 1.48 24.36 33.05
CA TYR A 5 1.04 23.00 32.78
C TYR A 5 -0.29 22.95 32.02
N GLU A 6 -1.22 23.86 32.31
CA GLU A 6 -2.49 23.97 31.57
C GLU A 6 -2.26 24.38 30.10
N ARG A 7 -1.29 25.27 29.83
CA ARG A 7 -0.89 25.60 28.45
C ARG A 7 -0.23 24.44 27.73
N GLN A 8 0.73 23.76 28.37
CA GLN A 8 1.38 22.59 27.76
C GLN A 8 0.39 21.47 27.46
N ALA A 9 -0.57 21.22 28.36
CA ALA A 9 -1.62 20.24 28.13
C ALA A 9 -2.50 20.61 26.94
N ALA A 10 -2.83 21.90 26.77
CA ALA A 10 -3.60 22.36 25.63
C ALA A 10 -2.83 22.23 24.31
N GLU A 11 -1.53 22.56 24.29
CA GLU A 11 -0.67 22.39 23.11
C GLU A 11 -0.51 20.91 22.73
N LEU A 12 -0.31 20.02 23.70
CA LEU A 12 -0.24 18.58 23.42
C LEU A 12 -1.58 18.03 22.91
N ALA A 13 -2.70 18.49 23.46
CA ALA A 13 -4.03 18.08 22.99
C ALA A 13 -4.28 18.50 21.54
N ASP A 14 -3.83 19.69 21.14
CA ASP A 14 -3.93 20.19 19.77
C ASP A 14 -3.07 19.36 18.80
N VAL A 15 -1.82 19.05 19.19
CA VAL A 15 -0.94 18.16 18.41
C VAL A 15 -1.54 16.76 18.26
N LEU A 16 -2.10 16.18 19.32
CA LEU A 16 -2.78 14.88 19.27
C LEU A 16 -4.02 14.91 18.38
N ALA A 17 -4.81 15.99 18.42
CA ALA A 17 -5.97 16.16 17.55
C ALA A 17 -5.54 16.21 16.07
N ARG A 18 -4.48 16.96 15.76
CA ARG A 18 -3.92 17.05 14.40
C ARG A 18 -3.40 15.70 13.91
N LEU A 19 -2.65 14.98 14.73
CA LEU A 19 -2.12 13.65 14.38
C LEU A 19 -3.22 12.62 14.17
N ASN A 20 -4.29 12.66 14.97
CA ASN A 20 -5.43 11.76 14.78
C ASN A 20 -6.24 12.10 13.52
N ALA A 21 -6.39 13.39 13.19
CA ALA A 21 -7.00 13.82 11.94
C ALA A 21 -6.17 13.35 10.74
N GLU A 22 -4.86 13.57 10.75
CA GLU A 22 -3.94 13.11 9.71
C GLU A 22 -3.96 11.58 9.58
N ARG A 23 -4.00 10.85 10.70
CA ARG A 23 -4.16 9.39 10.70
C ARG A 23 -5.50 8.96 10.10
N THR A 24 -6.58 9.69 10.37
CA THR A 24 -7.91 9.40 9.83
C THR A 24 -7.97 9.68 8.32
N GLU A 25 -7.35 10.75 7.85
CA GLU A 25 -7.20 11.04 6.42
C GLU A 25 -6.37 9.97 5.69
N LEU A 26 -5.28 9.51 6.30
CA LEU A 26 -4.49 8.39 5.78
C LEU A 26 -5.30 7.08 5.76
N LEU A 27 -6.13 6.82 6.78
CA LEU A 27 -6.97 5.62 6.88
C LEU A 27 -8.20 5.65 5.96
N ASN A 28 -8.73 6.83 5.61
CA ASN A 28 -9.85 6.96 4.69
C ASN A 28 -9.52 6.46 3.26
N GLY A 29 -8.23 6.26 2.94
CA GLY A 29 -7.79 5.56 1.73
C GLY A 29 -7.56 4.05 1.89
N VAL A 30 -7.56 3.54 3.12
CA VAL A 30 -7.22 2.15 3.49
C VAL A 30 -8.46 1.25 3.68
N ASP A 31 -9.63 1.85 3.95
CA ASP A 31 -10.88 1.11 4.21
C ASP A 31 -11.54 0.53 2.94
N LYS A 32 -11.08 0.96 1.76
CA LYS A 32 -11.30 0.22 0.51
C LYS A 32 -10.17 -0.79 0.42
N GLU A 33 -10.48 -2.08 0.50
CA GLU A 33 -9.48 -3.15 0.28
C GLU A 33 -8.59 -2.77 -0.90
N HIS A 34 -7.28 -2.68 -0.64
CA HIS A 34 -6.32 -2.20 -1.62
C HIS A 34 -6.47 -3.02 -2.92
N PRO A 35 -6.69 -2.40 -4.09
CA PRO A 35 -7.03 -3.12 -5.33
C PRO A 35 -6.05 -4.27 -5.66
N ALA A 36 -4.76 -4.08 -5.41
CA ALA A 36 -3.76 -5.13 -5.55
C ALA A 36 -3.98 -6.34 -4.62
N LEU A 37 -4.41 -6.14 -3.37
CA LEU A 37 -4.71 -7.21 -2.42
C LEU A 37 -5.99 -7.96 -2.81
N VAL A 38 -7.01 -7.25 -3.30
CA VAL A 38 -8.24 -7.86 -3.83
C VAL A 38 -7.92 -8.74 -5.03
N ALA A 39 -7.15 -8.21 -5.97
CA ALA A 39 -6.73 -8.96 -7.16
C ALA A 39 -5.83 -10.16 -6.81
N PHE A 40 -4.92 -9.99 -5.84
CA PHE A 40 -4.07 -11.06 -5.34
C PHE A 40 -4.89 -12.19 -4.69
N ALA A 41 -5.84 -11.85 -3.82
CA ALA A 41 -6.73 -12.83 -3.20
C ALA A 41 -7.60 -13.56 -4.24
N LYS A 42 -8.08 -12.84 -5.26
CA LYS A 42 -8.90 -13.40 -6.35
C LYS A 42 -8.10 -14.38 -7.23
N TYR A 43 -6.80 -14.17 -7.41
CA TYR A 43 -5.97 -14.90 -8.38
C TYR A 43 -4.74 -15.60 -7.80
N GLN A 44 -4.78 -16.04 -6.53
CA GLN A 44 -3.62 -16.60 -5.81
C GLN A 44 -2.84 -17.70 -6.56
N THR A 45 -3.52 -18.53 -7.37
CA THR A 45 -2.88 -19.64 -8.10
C THR A 45 -3.43 -19.75 -9.51
N ILE A 46 -3.04 -18.83 -10.38
CA ILE A 46 -3.44 -18.84 -11.79
C ILE A 46 -2.68 -19.91 -12.58
N GLU A 47 -3.40 -20.94 -13.04
CA GLU A 47 -2.86 -21.97 -13.95
C GLU A 47 -3.02 -21.60 -15.43
N THR A 48 -4.03 -20.78 -15.74
CA THR A 48 -4.34 -20.36 -17.11
C THR A 48 -4.58 -18.87 -17.19
N LEU A 49 -4.11 -18.25 -18.28
CA LEU A 49 -4.30 -16.84 -18.52
C LEU A 49 -5.61 -16.62 -19.27
N THR A 50 -6.58 -15.98 -18.61
CA THR A 50 -7.85 -15.60 -19.21
C THR A 50 -7.89 -14.10 -19.49
N ARG A 51 -8.81 -13.68 -20.35
CA ARG A 51 -9.02 -12.26 -20.63
C ARG A 51 -9.44 -11.47 -19.40
N GLU A 52 -10.18 -12.09 -18.48
CA GLU A 52 -10.56 -11.47 -17.21
C GLU A 52 -9.32 -11.16 -16.36
N ILE A 53 -8.42 -12.14 -16.20
CA ILE A 53 -7.16 -11.97 -15.47
C ILE A 53 -6.31 -10.85 -16.09
N LEU A 54 -6.20 -10.82 -17.42
CA LEU A 54 -5.49 -9.74 -18.11
C LEU A 54 -6.12 -8.38 -17.85
N THR A 55 -7.45 -8.30 -17.87
CA THR A 55 -8.16 -7.03 -17.62
C THR A 55 -7.95 -6.54 -16.19
N ASP A 56 -7.87 -7.45 -15.23
CA ASP A 56 -7.73 -7.11 -13.80
C ASP A 56 -6.29 -6.79 -13.42
N LEU A 57 -5.29 -7.40 -14.06
CA LEU A 57 -3.86 -7.29 -13.65
C LEU A 57 -2.98 -6.45 -14.58
N VAL A 58 -3.36 -6.31 -15.86
CA VAL A 58 -2.54 -5.62 -16.88
C VAL A 58 -3.10 -4.23 -17.15
N ASP A 59 -2.23 -3.23 -17.08
CA ASP A 59 -2.56 -1.85 -17.40
C ASP A 59 -2.63 -1.68 -18.92
N HIS A 60 -1.54 -2.02 -19.61
CA HIS A 60 -1.51 -2.01 -21.07
C HIS A 60 -0.48 -2.99 -21.64
N ILE A 61 -0.67 -3.34 -22.91
CA ILE A 61 0.27 -4.15 -23.69
C ILE A 61 0.73 -3.30 -24.88
N LYS A 62 2.05 -3.08 -24.98
CA LYS A 62 2.67 -2.47 -26.16
C LYS A 62 3.06 -3.56 -27.13
N VAL A 63 2.64 -3.42 -28.38
CA VAL A 63 3.05 -4.29 -29.48
C VAL A 63 3.94 -3.49 -30.41
N TYR A 64 5.15 -3.99 -30.66
CA TYR A 64 6.11 -3.35 -31.56
C TYR A 64 5.97 -3.91 -32.98
N GLU A 65 6.43 -3.15 -33.98
CA GLU A 65 6.31 -3.51 -35.39
C GLU A 65 7.02 -4.83 -35.74
N ASN A 66 8.06 -5.20 -35.00
CA ASN A 66 8.78 -6.46 -35.16
C ASN A 66 8.07 -7.66 -34.48
N GLY A 67 6.88 -7.46 -33.93
CA GLY A 67 6.09 -8.48 -33.24
C GLY A 67 6.45 -8.67 -31.76
N ASN A 68 7.43 -7.93 -31.22
CA ASN A 68 7.72 -7.98 -29.79
C ASN A 68 6.57 -7.37 -28.98
N ILE A 69 6.46 -7.78 -27.72
CA ILE A 69 5.49 -7.20 -26.78
C ILE A 69 6.14 -6.76 -25.47
N SER A 70 5.61 -5.68 -24.88
CA SER A 70 5.86 -5.31 -23.49
C SER A 70 4.53 -5.27 -22.74
N VAL A 71 4.46 -5.98 -21.63
CA VAL A 71 3.28 -6.02 -20.75
C VAL A 71 3.56 -5.14 -19.55
N HIS A 72 2.71 -4.15 -19.31
CA HIS A 72 2.78 -3.26 -18.15
C HIS A 72 1.69 -3.66 -17.15
N PHE A 73 2.08 -4.03 -15.93
CA PHE A 73 1.15 -4.46 -14.88
C PHE A 73 0.62 -3.27 -14.09
N LYS A 74 -0.64 -3.34 -13.64
CA LYS A 74 -1.28 -2.28 -12.86
C LYS A 74 -0.62 -2.06 -11.50
N PHE A 75 -0.12 -3.13 -10.90
CA PHE A 75 0.26 -3.16 -9.49
C PHE A 75 1.78 -3.40 -9.28
N ALA A 76 2.61 -3.17 -10.32
CA ALA A 76 4.04 -3.48 -10.28
C ALA A 76 4.78 -2.77 -9.13
N ASP A 77 4.50 -1.49 -8.92
CA ASP A 77 5.12 -0.70 -7.85
C ASP A 77 4.59 -1.06 -6.47
N GLU A 78 3.33 -1.50 -6.37
CA GLU A 78 2.70 -1.88 -5.11
C GLU A 78 3.24 -3.22 -4.61
N PHE A 79 3.49 -4.19 -5.50
CA PHE A 79 4.21 -5.42 -5.13
C PHE A 79 5.59 -5.12 -4.58
N ARG A 80 6.32 -4.18 -5.19
CA ARG A 80 7.64 -3.76 -4.70
C ARG A 80 7.55 -3.11 -3.32
N ARG A 81 6.58 -2.20 -3.10
CA ARG A 81 6.36 -1.56 -1.81
C ARG A 81 5.96 -2.55 -0.72
N ILE A 82 5.11 -3.54 -1.03
CA ILE A 82 4.72 -4.58 -0.07
C ILE A 82 5.90 -5.49 0.26
N ALA A 83 6.68 -5.91 -0.74
CA ALA A 83 7.87 -6.72 -0.52
C ALA A 83 8.91 -5.98 0.34
N GLU A 84 9.15 -4.70 0.05
CA GLU A 84 10.04 -3.83 0.82
C GLU A 84 9.54 -3.62 2.26
N TYR A 85 8.23 -3.41 2.44
CA TYR A 85 7.63 -3.34 3.78
C TYR A 85 7.82 -4.64 4.57
N ILE A 86 7.59 -5.80 3.94
CA ILE A 86 7.80 -7.10 4.59
C ILE A 86 9.27 -7.27 4.98
N ASP A 87 10.20 -6.95 4.08
CA ASP A 87 11.64 -7.09 4.33
C ASP A 87 12.09 -6.22 5.51
N ILE A 88 11.74 -4.93 5.50
CA ILE A 88 12.07 -4.00 6.60
C ILE A 88 11.52 -4.51 7.95
N ASN A 89 10.26 -4.96 7.99
CA ASN A 89 9.59 -5.33 9.23
C ASN A 89 9.83 -6.79 9.68
N THR A 90 10.43 -7.63 8.84
CA THR A 90 10.76 -9.02 9.16
C THR A 90 12.25 -9.18 9.49
N THR A 91 13.12 -8.41 8.83
CA THR A 91 14.57 -8.42 9.09
C THR A 91 14.91 -7.83 10.46
N ASP A 92 14.20 -6.78 10.91
CA ASP A 92 14.40 -6.18 12.24
C ASP A 92 14.09 -7.15 13.40
N LYS A 93 13.22 -8.16 13.17
CA LYS A 93 12.88 -9.17 14.19
C LYS A 93 13.94 -10.26 14.38
N ALA A 94 14.90 -10.39 13.46
CA ALA A 94 15.93 -11.43 13.55
C ALA A 94 17.15 -11.01 14.41
N GLU A 95 17.34 -9.71 14.68
CA GLU A 95 18.50 -9.20 15.43
C GLU A 95 18.22 -8.93 16.92
N ALA A 96 16.99 -9.18 17.39
CA ALA A 96 16.57 -9.00 18.78
C ALA A 96 16.39 -10.33 19.56
N GLY A 97 17.02 -11.41 19.10
CA GLY A 97 16.98 -12.76 19.70
C GLY A 97 18.29 -13.18 20.37
#